data_AF-A0A9W9Y6T6-F1
#
_entry.id   AF-A0A9W9Y6T6-F1
#
_cell.length_a   1.000
_cell.length_b   1.000
_cell.length_c   1.000
_cell.angle_alpha   90.00
_cell.angle_beta   90.00
_cell.angle_gamma   90.00
#
_symmetry.space_group_name_H-M   'P 1'
#
loop_
_entity.id
_entity.type
_entity.pdbx_description
1 polymer ?
#
loop_
_entity_poly.entity_id
_entity_poly.type
_entity_poly.pdbx_seq_one_letter_code
_entity_poly.pdbx_strand_id
1 'polypeptide(L)'
;MDFNTGHEYTGKRMINMDANLAKFFINMAAFPDTLTVIFSDHGNKNTQYSYDTEEGRREVFDPVFFMIVPDGVAERLGRQRMAALVENQKRLFTLLDVHKAFMSLNDPEKMNSQNPLTAGIFAVLPANRTCADLNLMPLAICKCEVVDNYNQVKDNSDSHKWLAEFALGTLNDAIQNQHIGGNISVPQRYGYGNCERLVGKSFTNVMERLQGDYILTTMDLHVVPPTGYKEDEVFKVSLKT
;
A
#
# COMPACT_ATOMS: atom_id res chain seq x y z
N MET A 1 3.31 17.03 20.98
CA MET A 1 4.19 17.13 19.80
C MET A 1 3.36 16.61 18.65
N ASP A 2 3.02 17.45 17.68
CA ASP A 2 2.21 17.05 16.53
C ASP A 2 3.16 16.54 15.43
N PHE A 3 3.00 15.28 15.03
CA PHE A 3 3.80 14.63 14.00
C PHE A 3 3.14 14.73 12.61
N ASN A 4 2.12 15.57 12.43
CA ASN A 4 1.44 15.72 11.15
C ASN A 4 2.29 16.46 10.11
N THR A 5 3.02 15.67 9.32
CA THR A 5 3.78 16.12 8.15
C THR A 5 3.00 16.00 6.85
N GLY A 6 1.68 15.76 6.93
CA GLY A 6 0.84 15.54 5.76
C GLY A 6 0.96 16.66 4.72
N HIS A 7 1.00 16.25 3.46
CA HIS A 7 1.00 17.14 2.29
C HIS A 7 2.21 18.08 2.18
N GLU A 8 3.40 17.61 2.57
CA GLU A 8 4.67 18.31 2.36
C GLU A 8 5.42 17.84 1.11
N TYR A 9 5.85 18.79 0.29
CA TYR A 9 6.55 18.65 -0.98
C TYR A 9 8.05 18.95 -0.91
N THR A 10 8.56 19.64 0.13
CA THR A 10 9.99 20.08 0.20
C THR A 10 10.89 19.28 1.13
N GLY A 11 10.33 18.46 2.03
CA GLY A 11 11.08 17.75 3.07
C GLY A 11 11.54 18.63 4.25
N LYS A 12 11.27 19.95 4.24
CA LYS A 12 11.66 20.88 5.32
C LYS A 12 11.05 20.51 6.67
N ARG A 13 9.83 19.95 6.67
CA ARG A 13 9.21 19.50 7.93
C ARG A 13 9.99 18.37 8.59
N MET A 14 10.57 17.45 7.82
CA MET A 14 11.43 16.39 8.38
C MET A 14 12.65 17.00 9.08
N ILE A 15 13.31 17.97 8.44
CA ILE A 15 14.46 18.68 9.03
C ILE A 15 14.08 19.38 10.34
N ASN A 16 12.96 20.09 10.35
CA ASN A 16 12.49 20.80 11.55
C ASN A 16 12.11 19.86 12.70
N MET A 17 11.78 18.61 12.38
CA MET A 17 11.40 17.59 13.36
C MET A 17 12.57 16.74 13.82
N ASP A 18 13.71 16.77 13.14
CA ASP A 18 14.86 15.88 13.37
C ASP A 18 15.28 15.84 14.85
N ALA A 19 15.62 16.99 15.43
CA ALA A 19 16.05 17.08 16.83
C ALA A 19 14.98 16.60 17.83
N ASN A 20 13.71 16.90 17.55
CA ASN A 20 12.59 16.50 18.39
C ASN A 20 12.31 14.99 18.29
N LEU A 21 12.45 14.43 17.09
CA LEU A 21 12.28 13.01 16.81
C LEU A 21 13.42 12.20 17.42
N ALA A 22 14.66 12.67 17.30
CA ALA A 22 15.82 12.08 17.97
C ALA A 22 15.63 12.06 19.50
N LYS A 23 15.17 13.17 20.09
CA LYS A 23 14.84 13.23 21.52
C LYS A 23 13.73 12.24 21.89
N PHE A 24 12.70 12.11 21.07
CA PHE A 24 11.65 11.12 21.28
C PHE A 24 12.21 9.69 21.28
N PHE A 25 13.06 9.33 20.32
CA PHE A 25 13.69 8.00 20.27
C PHE A 25 14.54 7.70 21.50
N ILE A 26 15.37 8.66 21.93
CA ILE A 26 16.19 8.51 23.14
C ILE A 26 15.30 8.30 24.37
N ASN A 27 14.22 9.06 24.50
CA ASN A 27 13.29 8.92 25.61
C ASN A 27 12.58 7.56 25.59
N MET A 28 12.14 7.08 24.42
CA MET A 28 11.47 5.77 24.29
C MET A 28 12.43 4.61 24.59
N ALA A 29 13.70 4.73 24.22
CA ALA A 29 14.72 3.74 24.55
C ALA A 29 15.00 3.62 26.06
N ALA A 30 14.68 4.65 26.85
CA ALA A 30 14.88 4.66 28.30
C ALA A 30 13.84 3.82 29.07
N PHE A 31 12.77 3.33 28.42
CA PHE A 31 11.75 2.49 29.06
C PHE A 31 12.08 1.01 28.83
N PRO A 32 12.65 0.28 29.82
CA PRO A 32 13.30 -1.02 29.59
C PRO A 32 12.33 -2.14 29.15
N ASP A 33 11.05 -2.05 29.52
CA ASP A 33 10.02 -3.04 29.19
C ASP A 33 9.05 -2.56 28.08
N THR A 34 9.41 -1.53 27.31
CA THR A 34 8.53 -0.96 26.28
C THR A 34 9.07 -1.18 24.88
N LEU A 35 8.32 -1.94 24.06
CA LEU A 35 8.57 -2.02 22.63
C LEU A 35 7.99 -0.79 21.95
N THR A 36 8.82 -0.01 21.27
CA THR A 36 8.34 1.12 20.46
C THR A 36 8.47 0.81 18.98
N VAL A 37 7.38 0.94 18.23
CA VAL A 37 7.36 0.75 16.77
C VAL A 37 6.86 2.02 16.13
N ILE A 38 7.63 2.54 15.18
CA ILE A 38 7.35 3.77 14.45
C ILE A 38 7.35 3.43 12.97
N PHE A 39 6.26 3.74 12.29
CA PHE A 39 6.16 3.54 10.85
C PHE A 39 5.25 4.58 10.21
N SER A 40 5.44 4.78 8.91
CA SER A 40 4.55 5.60 8.10
C SER A 40 3.48 4.74 7.44
N ASP A 41 2.30 5.30 7.19
CA ASP A 41 1.24 4.65 6.41
C ASP A 41 1.63 4.49 4.94
N HIS A 42 2.36 5.46 4.40
CA HIS A 42 2.96 5.44 3.06
C HIS A 42 4.25 6.29 3.00
N GLY A 43 5.02 6.18 1.93
CA GLY A 43 6.13 7.10 1.61
C GLY A 43 5.64 8.46 1.08
N ASN A 44 6.53 9.34 0.62
CA ASN A 44 6.11 10.68 0.24
C ASN A 44 5.41 10.72 -1.14
N LYS A 45 4.09 10.93 -1.13
CA LYS A 45 3.25 11.01 -2.35
C LYS A 45 3.05 12.40 -2.93
N ASN A 46 3.56 13.45 -2.29
CA ASN A 46 3.28 14.84 -2.68
C ASN A 46 4.51 15.53 -3.30
N THR A 47 5.45 14.75 -3.82
CA THR A 47 6.63 15.28 -4.51
C THR A 47 6.42 15.27 -6.01
N GLN A 48 7.00 16.23 -6.71
CA GLN A 48 7.06 16.21 -8.17
C GLN A 48 7.67 14.88 -8.67
N TYR A 49 8.68 14.37 -7.96
CA TYR A 49 9.30 13.08 -8.25
C TYR A 49 8.30 11.91 -8.20
N SER A 50 7.44 11.87 -7.17
CA SER A 50 6.38 10.85 -7.05
C SER A 50 5.28 10.96 -8.10
N TYR A 51 5.10 12.13 -8.71
CA TYR A 51 4.14 12.34 -9.79
C TYR A 51 4.72 12.02 -11.17
N ASP A 52 5.99 12.36 -11.40
CA ASP A 52 6.57 12.37 -12.74
C ASP A 52 7.37 11.11 -13.10
N THR A 53 7.75 10.29 -12.11
CA THR A 53 8.67 9.15 -12.32
C THR A 53 8.10 7.83 -11.82
N GLU A 54 8.57 6.71 -12.36
CA GLU A 54 8.21 5.38 -11.86
C GLU A 54 8.86 5.09 -10.51
N GLU A 55 10.11 5.50 -10.35
CA GLU A 55 10.88 5.38 -9.12
C GLU A 55 10.22 6.14 -7.98
N GLY A 56 9.81 7.38 -8.21
CA GLY A 56 9.08 8.16 -7.21
C GLY A 56 7.72 7.56 -6.87
N ARG A 57 7.00 6.98 -7.84
CA ARG A 57 5.76 6.23 -7.57
C ARG A 57 6.01 5.01 -6.67
N ARG A 58 7.16 4.34 -6.81
CA ARG A 58 7.57 3.23 -5.93
C ARG A 58 7.89 3.70 -4.51
N GLU A 59 8.54 4.87 -4.35
CA GLU A 59 8.83 5.43 -3.04
C GLU A 59 7.58 5.67 -2.19
N VAL A 60 6.43 5.97 -2.82
CA VAL A 60 5.14 6.07 -2.11
C VAL A 60 4.76 4.77 -1.37
N PHE A 61 5.22 3.62 -1.87
CA PHE A 61 4.95 2.31 -1.26
C PHE A 61 6.13 1.77 -0.43
N ASP A 62 7.13 2.62 -0.17
CA ASP A 62 8.29 2.31 0.68
C ASP A 62 8.25 3.17 1.96
N PRO A 63 7.35 2.87 2.92
CA PRO A 63 7.25 3.63 4.15
C PRO A 63 8.46 3.37 5.05
N VAL A 64 8.83 4.38 5.84
CA VAL A 64 9.76 4.17 6.96
C VAL A 64 9.14 3.20 7.97
N PHE A 65 9.95 2.26 8.46
CA PHE A 65 9.61 1.37 9.57
C PHE A 65 10.83 1.24 10.48
N PHE A 66 10.65 1.48 11.76
CA PHE A 66 11.70 1.42 12.75
C PHE A 66 11.16 0.87 14.08
N MET A 67 11.99 0.10 14.77
CA MET A 67 11.65 -0.55 16.03
C MET A 67 12.75 -0.27 17.06
N ILE A 68 12.37 0.22 18.23
CA ILE A 68 13.25 0.35 19.40
C ILE A 68 12.95 -0.83 20.31
N VAL A 69 13.96 -1.66 20.55
CA VAL A 69 13.89 -2.83 21.42
C VAL A 69 14.87 -2.64 22.59
N PRO A 70 14.40 -2.13 23.74
CA PRO A 70 15.23 -2.03 24.94
C PRO A 70 15.58 -3.40 25.53
N ASP A 71 16.57 -3.45 26.43
CA ASP A 71 17.12 -4.72 26.96
C ASP A 71 16.06 -5.61 27.62
N GLY A 72 15.15 -5.05 28.42
CA GLY A 72 14.08 -5.83 29.06
C GLY A 72 13.11 -6.47 28.06
N VAL A 73 12.83 -5.78 26.94
CA VAL A 73 12.05 -6.36 25.84
C VAL A 73 12.87 -7.43 25.10
N ALA A 74 14.15 -7.18 24.84
CA ALA A 74 15.02 -8.14 24.16
C ALA A 74 15.16 -9.45 24.95
N GLU A 75 15.25 -9.38 26.28
CA GLU A 75 15.25 -10.54 27.17
C GLU A 75 13.95 -11.35 27.05
N ARG A 76 12.79 -10.67 27.04
CA ARG A 76 11.47 -11.32 26.90
C ARG A 76 11.24 -11.93 25.53
N LEU A 77 11.70 -11.27 24.47
CA LEU A 77 11.64 -11.79 23.10
C LEU A 77 12.60 -12.98 22.91
N GLY A 78 13.71 -12.99 23.64
CA GLY A 78 14.70 -14.05 23.60
C GLY A 78 15.62 -13.96 22.38
N ARG A 79 16.76 -14.67 22.48
CA ARG A 79 17.85 -14.61 21.49
C ARG A 79 17.41 -14.93 20.07
N GLN A 80 16.51 -15.90 19.92
CA GLN A 80 16.09 -16.36 18.61
C GLN A 80 15.32 -15.28 17.84
N ARG A 81 14.32 -14.66 18.48
CA ARG A 81 13.52 -13.61 17.85
C ARG A 81 14.34 -12.36 17.60
N MET A 82 15.25 -12.02 18.52
CA MET A 82 16.20 -10.93 18.30
C MET A 82 17.13 -11.18 17.10
N ALA A 83 17.64 -12.40 16.93
CA ALA A 83 18.43 -12.76 15.75
C ALA A 83 17.61 -12.67 14.47
N ALA A 84 16.35 -13.14 14.48
CA ALA A 84 15.44 -13.00 13.35
C ALA A 84 15.18 -11.53 12.99
N LEU A 85 14.94 -10.65 13.97
CA LEU A 85 14.78 -9.21 13.72
C LEU A 85 16.02 -8.60 13.06
N VAL A 86 17.23 -8.98 13.50
CA VAL A 86 18.49 -8.51 12.88
C VAL A 86 18.62 -8.98 11.44
N GLU A 87 18.34 -10.26 11.17
CA GLU A 87 18.42 -10.82 9.82
C GLU A 87 17.36 -10.20 8.90
N ASN A 88 16.15 -9.98 9.42
CA ASN A 88 15.02 -9.43 8.68
C ASN A 88 15.19 -7.98 8.25
N GLN A 89 16.17 -7.23 8.78
CA GLN A 89 16.50 -5.88 8.28
C GLN A 89 16.91 -5.86 6.80
N LYS A 90 17.29 -7.02 6.25
CA LYS A 90 17.66 -7.19 4.83
C LYS A 90 16.64 -8.06 4.06
N ARG A 91 15.46 -8.30 4.63
CA ARG A 91 14.42 -9.14 4.02
C ARG A 91 13.23 -8.29 3.58
N LEU A 92 12.57 -8.74 2.51
CA LEU A 92 11.31 -8.15 2.08
C LEU A 92 10.19 -8.56 3.05
N PHE A 93 9.54 -7.57 3.67
CA PHE A 93 8.42 -7.79 4.59
C PHE A 93 7.30 -6.78 4.38
N THR A 94 6.14 -7.08 4.94
CA THR A 94 4.95 -6.23 4.96
C THR A 94 4.45 -6.05 6.38
N LEU A 95 3.57 -5.08 6.63
CA LEU A 95 2.91 -4.93 7.92
C LEU A 95 2.07 -6.17 8.32
N LEU A 96 1.70 -7.04 7.38
CA LEU A 96 1.08 -8.33 7.70
C LEU A 96 2.05 -9.26 8.45
N ASP A 97 3.35 -9.21 8.12
CA ASP A 97 4.38 -9.97 8.83
C ASP A 97 4.61 -9.40 10.23
N VAL A 98 4.51 -8.08 10.40
CA VAL A 98 4.54 -7.41 11.72
C VAL A 98 3.33 -7.80 12.55
N HIS A 99 2.14 -7.80 11.94
CA HIS A 99 0.90 -8.25 12.59
C HIS A 99 1.02 -9.69 13.10
N LYS A 100 1.47 -10.62 12.26
CA LYS A 100 1.72 -12.02 12.67
C LYS A 100 2.68 -12.13 13.83
N ALA A 101 3.76 -11.34 13.81
CA ALA A 101 4.74 -11.30 14.90
C ALA A 101 4.08 -10.91 16.23
N PHE A 102 3.29 -9.84 16.26
CA PHE A 102 2.61 -9.43 17.49
C PHE A 102 1.52 -10.41 17.93
N MET A 103 0.75 -10.97 16.99
CA MET A 103 -0.24 -12.00 17.33
C MET A 103 0.41 -13.25 17.93
N SER A 104 1.65 -13.58 17.53
CA SER A 104 2.40 -14.70 18.10
C SER A 104 2.90 -14.47 19.54
N LEU A 105 2.85 -13.24 20.07
CA LEU A 105 3.22 -12.96 21.47
C LEU A 105 2.14 -13.43 22.45
N ASN A 106 0.88 -13.45 22.02
CA ASN A 106 -0.26 -13.76 22.89
C ASN A 106 -0.71 -15.24 22.79
N ASP A 107 0.04 -16.07 22.07
CA ASP A 107 -0.32 -17.45 21.78
C ASP A 107 0.84 -18.37 22.20
N PRO A 108 0.70 -19.13 23.30
CA PRO A 108 1.77 -20.00 23.81
C PRO A 108 2.28 -21.04 22.80
N GLU A 109 1.41 -21.51 21.91
CA GLU A 109 1.79 -22.50 20.88
C GLU A 109 2.58 -21.85 19.75
N LYS A 110 2.27 -20.58 19.45
CA LYS A 110 2.95 -19.80 18.38
C LYS A 110 4.17 -19.04 18.87
N MET A 111 4.30 -18.81 20.18
CA MET A 111 5.34 -17.96 20.75
C MET A 111 6.76 -18.46 20.45
N ASN A 112 6.96 -19.76 20.30
CA ASN A 112 8.26 -20.35 19.96
C ASN A 112 8.34 -20.81 18.50
N SER A 113 7.37 -20.44 17.66
CA SER A 113 7.35 -20.85 16.26
C SER A 113 8.47 -20.16 15.48
N GLN A 114 9.20 -20.96 14.71
CA GLN A 114 10.20 -20.47 13.76
C GLN A 114 9.62 -20.33 12.35
N ASN A 115 8.32 -20.55 12.18
CA ASN A 115 7.65 -20.44 10.90
C ASN A 115 7.24 -18.97 10.65
N PRO A 116 7.74 -18.31 9.59
CA PRO A 116 7.35 -16.96 9.20
C PRO A 116 5.84 -16.76 9.00
N LEU A 117 5.13 -17.80 8.57
CA LEU A 117 3.68 -17.71 8.38
C LEU A 117 2.92 -17.55 9.70
N THR A 118 3.54 -17.94 10.80
CA THR A 118 2.98 -17.93 12.16
C THR A 118 3.55 -16.79 13.00
N ALA A 119 4.87 -16.64 13.01
CA ALA A 119 5.59 -15.69 13.86
C ALA A 119 6.04 -14.42 13.12
N GLY A 120 5.77 -14.30 11.83
CA GLY A 120 6.07 -13.09 11.07
C GLY A 120 7.54 -12.68 11.16
N ILE A 121 7.79 -11.40 11.44
CA ILE A 121 9.16 -10.85 11.61
C ILE A 121 9.93 -11.39 12.84
N PHE A 122 9.27 -12.11 13.76
CA PHE A 122 9.97 -12.83 14.84
C PHE A 122 10.54 -14.19 14.42
N ALA A 123 10.32 -14.59 13.16
CA ALA A 123 11.02 -15.68 12.49
C ALA A 123 11.78 -15.15 11.27
N VAL A 124 12.81 -15.87 10.83
CA VAL A 124 13.62 -15.46 9.66
C VAL A 124 12.76 -15.55 8.40
N LEU A 125 12.55 -14.42 7.74
CA LEU A 125 11.81 -14.37 6.48
C LEU A 125 12.64 -14.98 5.33
N PRO A 126 12.00 -15.62 4.34
CA PRO A 126 12.71 -16.22 3.21
C PRO A 126 13.59 -15.22 2.45
N ALA A 127 14.81 -15.64 2.15
CA ALA A 127 15.80 -14.82 1.46
C ALA A 127 15.41 -14.48 0.01
N ASN A 128 14.73 -15.41 -0.62
CA ASN A 128 14.30 -15.38 -2.02
C ASN A 128 12.86 -14.91 -2.18
N ARG A 129 12.26 -14.31 -1.13
CA ARG A 129 10.89 -13.78 -1.19
C ARG A 129 10.83 -12.64 -2.21
N THR A 130 9.89 -12.76 -3.14
CA THR A 130 9.62 -11.80 -4.19
C THR A 130 8.31 -11.06 -3.94
N CYS A 131 8.02 -10.05 -4.76
CA CYS A 131 6.75 -9.32 -4.70
C CYS A 131 5.54 -10.20 -5.05
N ALA A 132 5.73 -11.28 -5.82
CA ALA A 132 4.68 -12.26 -6.12
C ALA A 132 4.29 -13.11 -4.89
N ASP A 133 5.21 -13.26 -3.92
CA ASP A 133 4.95 -13.97 -2.65
C ASP A 133 4.23 -13.08 -1.61
N LEU A 134 4.00 -11.81 -1.94
CA LEU A 134 3.36 -10.84 -1.06
C LEU A 134 1.88 -10.69 -1.40
N ASN A 135 1.05 -10.70 -0.37
CA ASN A 135 -0.36 -10.31 -0.50
C ASN A 135 -0.49 -8.78 -0.52
N LEU A 136 -0.03 -8.17 -1.61
CA LEU A 136 -0.09 -6.73 -1.82
C LEU A 136 -1.48 -6.31 -2.30
N MET A 137 -1.88 -5.11 -1.91
CA MET A 137 -3.06 -4.48 -2.49
C MET A 137 -2.85 -4.32 -4.01
N PRO A 138 -3.93 -4.41 -4.81
CA PRO A 138 -3.80 -4.42 -6.28
C PRO A 138 -3.03 -3.21 -6.85
N LEU A 139 -3.19 -2.04 -6.25
CA LEU A 139 -2.52 -0.81 -6.70
C LEU A 139 -1.15 -0.55 -6.04
N ALA A 140 -0.72 -1.41 -5.11
CA ALA A 140 0.56 -1.27 -4.44
C ALA A 140 1.71 -1.68 -5.35
N ILE A 141 2.75 -0.84 -5.41
CA ILE A 141 3.95 -1.09 -6.20
C ILE A 141 5.04 -1.60 -5.26
N CYS A 142 5.69 -2.70 -5.63
CA CYS A 142 6.73 -3.31 -4.82
C CYS A 142 8.13 -2.79 -5.22
N LYS A 143 8.97 -2.48 -4.22
CA LYS A 143 10.31 -1.93 -4.44
C LYS A 143 11.27 -2.88 -5.18
N CYS A 144 11.15 -4.19 -4.96
CA CYS A 144 12.11 -5.19 -5.41
C CYS A 144 11.93 -5.64 -6.87
N GLU A 145 10.86 -5.22 -7.55
CA GLU A 145 10.69 -5.51 -8.98
C GLU A 145 11.50 -4.51 -9.80
N VAL A 146 12.77 -4.81 -10.04
CA VAL A 146 13.45 -4.27 -11.23
C VAL A 146 12.52 -4.57 -12.42
N VAL A 147 12.41 -3.61 -13.33
CA VAL A 147 11.45 -3.40 -14.45
C VAL A 147 11.04 -4.66 -15.27
N ASP A 148 11.64 -5.82 -15.05
CA ASP A 148 11.52 -7.04 -15.84
C ASP A 148 10.16 -7.79 -15.74
N ASN A 149 9.28 -7.46 -14.78
CA ASN A 149 7.99 -8.14 -14.60
C ASN A 149 6.75 -7.29 -14.92
N TYR A 150 6.91 -6.00 -15.21
CA TYR A 150 5.80 -5.17 -15.65
C TYR A 150 5.82 -5.07 -17.16
N ASN A 151 4.83 -5.70 -17.80
CA ASN A 151 4.60 -5.45 -19.22
C ASN A 151 3.88 -4.11 -19.34
N GLN A 152 4.64 -3.08 -19.73
CA GLN A 152 4.04 -1.80 -20.09
C GLN A 152 3.30 -1.97 -21.43
N VAL A 153 2.01 -1.74 -21.40
CA VAL A 153 1.15 -1.80 -22.59
C VAL A 153 0.98 -0.38 -23.12
N LYS A 154 0.91 -0.24 -24.44
CA LYS A 154 0.67 1.04 -25.10
C LYS A 154 -0.65 1.65 -24.60
N ASP A 155 -0.61 2.93 -24.26
CA ASP A 155 -1.81 3.70 -23.94
C ASP A 155 -2.86 3.59 -25.05
N ASN A 156 -4.13 3.50 -24.65
CA ASN A 156 -5.26 3.31 -25.56
C ASN A 156 -5.12 2.09 -26.51
N SER A 157 -4.40 1.02 -26.09
CA SER A 157 -4.28 -0.20 -26.89
C SER A 157 -5.64 -0.86 -27.13
N ASP A 158 -5.94 -1.16 -28.40
CA ASP A 158 -7.19 -1.86 -28.78
C ASP A 158 -7.36 -3.20 -28.06
N SER A 159 -6.26 -3.90 -27.74
CA SER A 159 -6.29 -5.18 -27.03
C SER A 159 -6.74 -5.07 -25.56
N HIS A 160 -6.65 -3.88 -24.98
CA HIS A 160 -6.98 -3.60 -23.56
C HIS A 160 -8.18 -2.68 -23.39
N LYS A 161 -8.71 -2.14 -24.48
CA LYS A 161 -9.87 -1.25 -24.46
C LYS A 161 -11.07 -1.87 -23.74
N TRP A 162 -11.31 -3.17 -23.93
CA TRP A 162 -12.40 -3.89 -23.28
C TRP A 162 -12.25 -3.93 -21.74
N LEU A 163 -11.01 -3.99 -21.21
CA LEU A 163 -10.74 -3.91 -19.76
C LEU A 163 -11.08 -2.53 -19.22
N ALA A 164 -10.70 -1.47 -19.96
CA ALA A 164 -11.04 -0.10 -19.60
C ALA A 164 -12.56 0.13 -19.59
N GLU A 165 -13.26 -0.38 -20.61
CA GLU A 165 -14.73 -0.31 -20.71
C GLU A 165 -15.41 -1.11 -19.58
N PHE A 166 -14.88 -2.29 -19.25
CA PHE A 166 -15.39 -3.10 -18.14
C PHE A 166 -15.22 -2.41 -16.78
N ALA A 167 -14.03 -1.82 -16.51
CA ALA A 167 -13.78 -1.07 -15.29
C ALA A 167 -14.68 0.17 -15.19
N LEU A 168 -14.82 0.94 -16.28
CA LEU A 168 -15.70 2.10 -16.32
C LEU A 168 -17.18 1.71 -16.12
N GLY A 169 -17.61 0.60 -16.72
CA GLY A 169 -18.94 0.03 -16.50
C GLY A 169 -19.17 -0.33 -15.04
N THR A 170 -18.20 -1.02 -14.42
CA THR A 170 -18.26 -1.39 -12.99
C THR A 170 -18.34 -0.17 -12.07
N LEU A 171 -17.59 0.90 -12.36
CA LEU A 171 -17.68 2.16 -11.62
C LEU A 171 -19.07 2.81 -11.76
N ASN A 172 -19.60 2.86 -12.98
CA ASN A 172 -20.94 3.39 -13.23
C ASN A 172 -22.02 2.56 -12.52
N ASP A 173 -21.92 1.23 -12.54
CA ASP A 173 -22.85 0.34 -11.84
C ASP A 173 -22.79 0.57 -10.32
N ALA A 174 -21.60 0.79 -9.76
CA ALA A 174 -21.45 1.10 -8.34
C ALA A 174 -22.13 2.44 -7.96
N ILE A 175 -21.94 3.48 -8.76
CA ILE A 175 -22.61 4.80 -8.56
C ILE A 175 -24.13 4.64 -8.65
N GLN A 176 -24.61 3.91 -9.67
CA GLN A 176 -26.03 3.68 -9.86
C GLN A 176 -26.63 2.87 -8.68
N ASN A 177 -25.97 1.79 -8.26
CA ASN A 177 -26.41 0.98 -7.13
C ASN A 177 -26.45 1.76 -5.81
N GLN A 178 -25.47 2.65 -5.58
CA GLN A 178 -25.48 3.55 -4.44
C GLN A 178 -26.69 4.49 -4.47
N HIS A 179 -27.05 5.02 -5.65
CA HIS A 179 -28.20 5.90 -5.80
C HIS A 179 -29.54 5.18 -5.58
N ILE A 180 -29.66 3.96 -6.10
CA ILE A 180 -30.88 3.15 -5.98
C ILE A 180 -31.13 2.83 -4.51
N GLY A 181 -30.08 2.58 -3.72
CA GLY A 181 -30.15 2.31 -2.29
C GLY A 181 -30.85 0.99 -2.00
N GLY A 182 -30.32 0.20 -1.06
CA GLY A 182 -30.87 -1.12 -0.68
C GLY A 182 -32.29 -1.15 -0.08
N ASN A 183 -33.16 -0.18 -0.38
CA ASN A 183 -34.56 -0.17 0.00
C ASN A 183 -35.45 -0.64 -1.16
N ILE A 184 -35.89 -1.90 -1.04
CA ILE A 184 -36.75 -2.64 -1.98
C ILE A 184 -38.16 -2.00 -2.12
N SER A 185 -38.48 -0.97 -1.34
CA SER A 185 -39.83 -0.42 -1.16
C SER A 185 -40.13 0.88 -1.90
N VAL A 186 -39.25 1.37 -2.79
CA VAL A 186 -39.46 2.59 -3.57
C VAL A 186 -39.49 2.26 -5.08
N PRO A 187 -40.39 2.84 -5.90
CA PRO A 187 -40.42 2.59 -7.35
C PRO A 187 -39.04 2.80 -7.96
N GLN A 188 -38.65 1.91 -8.89
CA GLN A 188 -37.33 1.83 -9.52
C GLN A 188 -36.73 3.22 -9.79
N ARG A 189 -35.75 3.61 -8.98
CA ARG A 189 -34.92 4.78 -9.25
C ARG A 189 -33.99 4.42 -10.40
N TYR A 190 -34.16 5.07 -11.54
CA TYR A 190 -33.23 4.94 -12.67
C TYR A 190 -32.33 6.18 -12.71
N GLY A 191 -31.07 6.01 -13.13
CA GLY A 191 -30.09 7.10 -13.22
C GLY A 191 -29.13 7.17 -12.04
N TYR A 192 -28.43 8.30 -11.92
CA TYR A 192 -27.25 8.47 -11.06
C TYR A 192 -27.47 9.49 -9.91
N GLY A 193 -28.71 9.96 -9.73
CA GLY A 193 -29.03 10.95 -8.70
C GLY A 193 -28.31 12.27 -8.89
N ASN A 194 -27.57 12.72 -7.87
CA ASN A 194 -26.73 13.91 -7.92
C ASN A 194 -25.34 13.62 -8.53
N CYS A 195 -25.02 12.36 -8.81
CA CYS A 195 -23.81 11.98 -9.54
C CYS A 195 -24.10 11.98 -11.05
N GLU A 196 -23.05 12.07 -11.86
CA GLU A 196 -23.13 11.94 -13.31
C GLU A 196 -22.59 10.56 -13.73
N ARG A 197 -23.06 10.06 -14.88
CA ARG A 197 -22.49 8.86 -15.49
C ARG A 197 -21.07 9.19 -15.96
N LEU A 198 -20.10 8.39 -15.53
CA LEU A 198 -18.73 8.49 -16.01
C LEU A 198 -18.68 8.10 -17.49
N VAL A 199 -18.14 8.98 -18.33
CA VAL A 199 -17.92 8.75 -19.75
C VAL A 199 -16.43 8.67 -20.00
N GLY A 200 -15.96 7.51 -20.47
CA GLY A 200 -14.54 7.29 -20.76
C GLY A 200 -14.06 8.14 -21.94
N LYS A 201 -12.87 8.73 -21.79
CA LYS A 201 -12.19 9.52 -22.82
C LYS A 201 -10.96 8.78 -23.36
N SER A 202 -10.11 8.30 -22.46
CA SER A 202 -8.88 7.56 -22.77
C SER A 202 -8.42 6.75 -21.57
N PHE A 203 -7.44 5.88 -21.77
CA PHE A 203 -6.75 5.20 -20.67
C PHE A 203 -5.24 5.16 -20.90
N THR A 204 -4.48 5.34 -19.83
CA THR A 204 -3.02 5.47 -19.85
C THR A 204 -2.37 4.65 -18.75
N ASN A 205 -1.03 4.58 -18.74
CA ASN A 205 -0.24 3.91 -17.69
C ASN A 205 -0.65 2.44 -17.49
N VAL A 206 -0.93 1.75 -18.60
CA VAL A 206 -1.35 0.36 -18.57
C VAL A 206 -0.16 -0.53 -18.21
N MET A 207 -0.26 -1.22 -17.08
CA MET A 207 0.78 -2.09 -16.55
C MET A 207 0.18 -3.43 -16.19
N GLU A 208 0.78 -4.51 -16.69
CA GLU A 208 0.42 -5.88 -16.33
C GLU A 208 1.53 -6.52 -15.50
N ARG A 209 1.14 -7.24 -14.44
CA ARG A 209 2.05 -8.08 -13.65
C ARG A 209 1.42 -9.42 -13.32
N LEU A 210 2.25 -10.45 -13.16
CA LEU A 210 1.80 -11.74 -12.62
C LEU A 210 1.68 -11.65 -11.09
N GLN A 211 0.53 -12.07 -10.56
CA GLN A 211 0.30 -12.19 -9.11
C GLN A 211 -0.32 -13.57 -8.82
N GLY A 212 0.53 -14.53 -8.46
CA GLY A 212 0.13 -15.94 -8.37
C GLY A 212 -0.28 -16.49 -9.73
N ASP A 213 -1.51 -17.00 -9.84
CA ASP A 213 -2.06 -17.63 -11.05
C ASP A 213 -2.78 -16.65 -12.00
N TYR A 214 -2.71 -15.34 -11.73
CA TYR A 214 -3.49 -14.34 -12.45
C TYR A 214 -2.62 -13.20 -12.96
N ILE A 215 -3.10 -12.54 -14.01
CA ILE A 215 -2.53 -11.28 -14.49
C ILE A 215 -3.31 -10.14 -13.83
N LEU A 216 -2.58 -9.27 -13.15
CA LEU A 216 -3.11 -8.04 -12.61
C LEU A 216 -2.78 -6.90 -13.56
N THR A 217 -3.81 -6.35 -14.20
CA THR A 217 -3.70 -5.17 -15.06
C THR A 217 -4.11 -3.94 -14.25
N THR A 218 -3.26 -2.92 -14.26
CA THR A 218 -3.56 -1.59 -13.70
C THR A 218 -3.55 -0.55 -14.81
N MET A 219 -4.41 0.46 -14.72
CA MET A 219 -4.46 1.56 -15.68
C MET A 219 -5.12 2.79 -15.05
N ASP A 220 -4.83 3.96 -15.63
CA ASP A 220 -5.48 5.21 -15.31
C ASP A 220 -6.58 5.47 -16.34
N LEU A 221 -7.84 5.52 -15.90
CA LEU A 221 -8.99 5.86 -16.73
C LEU A 221 -9.22 7.36 -16.68
N HIS A 222 -9.12 8.02 -17.83
CA HIS A 222 -9.48 9.44 -17.98
C HIS A 222 -10.94 9.52 -18.38
N VAL A 223 -11.75 10.17 -17.56
CA VAL A 223 -13.17 10.39 -17.84
C VAL A 223 -13.42 11.85 -18.20
N VAL A 224 -14.47 12.06 -19.00
CA VAL A 224 -14.93 13.40 -19.34
C VAL A 224 -15.29 14.15 -18.04
N PRO A 225 -14.80 15.39 -17.87
CA PRO A 225 -15.10 16.16 -16.67
C PRO A 225 -16.60 16.39 -16.50
N PRO A 226 -17.08 16.45 -15.24
CA PRO A 226 -18.44 16.86 -14.96
C PRO A 226 -18.72 18.28 -15.47
N THR A 227 -20.01 18.58 -15.69
CA THR A 227 -20.42 19.91 -16.16
C THR A 227 -19.88 21.02 -15.25
N GLY A 228 -19.04 21.91 -15.81
CA GLY A 228 -18.43 23.03 -15.08
C GLY A 228 -16.96 22.85 -14.73
N TYR A 229 -16.38 21.67 -14.95
CA TYR A 229 -14.95 21.40 -14.77
C TYR A 229 -14.23 21.27 -16.13
N LYS A 230 -12.92 21.52 -16.15
CA LYS A 230 -12.08 21.49 -17.36
C LYS A 230 -11.04 20.38 -17.38
N GLU A 231 -10.65 19.88 -16.22
CA GLU A 231 -9.62 18.85 -16.08
C GLU A 231 -10.29 17.47 -16.04
N ASP A 232 -9.72 16.52 -16.77
CA ASP A 232 -10.21 15.14 -16.77
C ASP A 232 -10.14 14.58 -15.34
N GLU A 233 -11.19 13.88 -14.93
CA GLU A 233 -11.14 13.10 -13.69
C GLU A 233 -10.45 11.77 -14.00
N VAL A 234 -9.48 11.38 -13.18
CA VAL A 234 -8.64 10.20 -13.41
C VAL A 234 -8.88 9.15 -12.33
N PHE A 235 -9.33 7.97 -12.75
CA PHE A 235 -9.54 6.82 -11.88
C PHE A 235 -8.44 5.79 -12.10
N LYS A 236 -7.60 5.54 -11.09
CA LYS A 236 -6.66 4.43 -11.11
C LYS A 236 -7.39 3.14 -10.77
N VAL A 237 -7.43 2.20 -11.71
CA VAL A 237 -8.16 0.93 -11.56
C VAL A 237 -7.21 -0.26 -11.60
N SER A 238 -7.69 -1.37 -11.04
CA SER A 238 -7.01 -2.66 -11.12
C SER A 238 -8.00 -3.75 -11.47
N LEU A 239 -7.65 -4.56 -12.46
CA LEU A 239 -8.41 -5.69 -12.95
C LEU A 239 -7.58 -6.96 -12.82
N LYS A 240 -8.28 -8.06 -12.53
CA LYS A 240 -7.70 -9.39 -12.42
C LYS A 240 -8.24 -10.23 -13.58
N THR A 241 -7.34 -10.75 -14.41
CA THR A 241 -7.64 -11.62 -15.55
C THR A 241 -6.97 -12.98 -15.41
#